data_AF-A0A6G3MNF3-F1
#
_entry.id   AF-A0A6G3MNF3-F1
#
_cell.length_a   1.000
_cell.length_b   1.000
_cell.length_c   1.000
_cell.angle_alpha   90.00
_cell.angle_beta   90.00
_cell.angle_gamma   90.00
#
_symmetry.space_group_name_H-M   'P 1'
#
loop_
_entity.id
_entity.type
_entity.pdbx_description
1 polymer ?
#
loop_
_entity_poly.entity_id
_entity_poly.type
_entity_poly.pdbx_seq_one_letter_code
_entity_poly.pdbx_strand_id
1 'polypeptide(L)'
;MVDFLKEILQSLPRAVFKNLSELMNILNNKISEVPYRVEKQKLKDYVQFDNCLTTSKLIHQIAMYSNCIFKMKSTLIGIIKLDPASLLEEGISQQLIIEVTDLINNSLTFKKNNPDRDAE
;
A
#
# COMPACT_ATOMS: atom_id res chain seq x y z
N MET A 1 -1.88 30.70 1.60
CA MET A 1 -3.15 30.10 1.12
C MET A 1 -2.92 29.05 0.03
N VAL A 2 -2.13 29.36 -1.01
CA VAL A 2 -1.80 28.41 -2.09
C VAL A 2 -1.14 27.11 -1.57
N ASP A 3 -0.21 27.21 -0.61
CA ASP A 3 0.46 26.04 -0.04
C ASP A 3 -0.47 25.12 0.76
N PHE A 4 -1.45 25.71 1.46
CA PHE A 4 -2.44 24.94 2.22
C PHE A 4 -3.34 24.12 1.29
N LEU A 5 -3.78 24.72 0.18
CA LEU A 5 -4.58 24.01 -0.82
C LEU A 5 -3.76 22.89 -1.50
N LYS A 6 -2.47 23.13 -1.71
CA LYS A 6 -1.52 22.14 -2.23
C LYS A 6 -1.35 20.96 -1.27
N GLU A 7 -1.17 21.20 0.02
CA GLU A 7 -1.07 20.13 1.04
C GLU A 7 -2.36 19.30 1.11
N ILE A 8 -3.53 19.94 1.05
CA ILE A 8 -4.82 19.23 1.03
C ILE A 8 -4.91 18.35 -0.21
N LEU A 9 -4.58 18.87 -1.39
CA LEU A 9 -4.61 18.10 -2.64
C LEU A 9 -3.61 16.95 -2.63
N GLN A 10 -2.44 17.14 -2.02
CA GLN A 10 -1.45 16.07 -1.85
C GLN A 10 -1.84 15.02 -0.80
N SER A 11 -2.77 15.32 0.11
CA SER A 11 -3.27 14.32 1.07
C SER A 11 -4.06 13.20 0.40
N LEU A 12 -4.67 13.45 -0.78
CA LEU A 12 -5.50 12.48 -1.50
C LEU A 12 -4.68 11.33 -2.10
N PRO A 13 -3.63 11.58 -2.92
CA PRO A 13 -2.72 10.51 -3.36
C PRO A 13 -2.14 9.76 -2.17
N ARG A 14 -1.67 10.46 -1.12
CA ARG A 14 -1.12 9.82 0.10
C ARG A 14 -2.12 8.86 0.76
N ALA A 15 -3.40 9.20 0.81
CA ALA A 15 -4.44 8.33 1.35
C ALA A 15 -4.66 7.06 0.52
N VAL A 16 -4.58 7.16 -0.82
CA VAL A 16 -4.66 6.00 -1.73
C VAL A 16 -3.51 5.04 -1.45
N PHE A 17 -2.27 5.54 -1.38
CA PHE A 17 -1.09 4.71 -1.12
C PHE A 17 -1.13 4.05 0.25
N LYS A 18 -1.52 4.80 1.29
CA LYS A 18 -1.66 4.23 2.64
C LYS A 18 -2.62 3.04 2.67
N ASN A 19 -3.78 3.17 2.01
CA ASN A 19 -4.76 2.10 1.93
C ASN A 19 -4.26 0.92 1.09
N LEU A 20 -3.50 1.17 0.02
CA LEU A 20 -2.87 0.12 -0.79
C LEU A 20 -1.82 -0.67 0.00
N SER A 21 -0.96 0.01 0.77
CA SER A 21 0.02 -0.65 1.63
C SER A 21 -0.64 -1.51 2.70
N GLU A 22 -1.74 -1.04 3.30
CA GLU A 22 -2.52 -1.81 4.26
C GLU A 22 -3.18 -3.03 3.60
N LEU A 23 -3.73 -2.87 2.40
CA LEU A 23 -4.29 -3.95 1.60
C LEU A 23 -3.24 -5.04 1.30
N MET A 24 -2.05 -4.63 0.85
CA MET A 24 -0.94 -5.55 0.56
C MET A 24 -0.50 -6.32 1.81
N ASN A 25 -0.47 -5.67 2.97
CA ASN A 25 -0.16 -6.33 4.23
C ASN A 25 -1.20 -7.40 4.59
N ILE A 26 -2.50 -7.13 4.39
CA ILE A 26 -3.56 -8.12 4.66
C ILE A 26 -3.47 -9.29 3.67
N LEU A 27 -3.23 -9.01 2.38
CA LEU A 27 -3.11 -10.03 1.34
C LEU A 27 -1.91 -10.95 1.57
N ASN A 28 -0.75 -10.39 1.94
CA ASN A 28 0.49 -11.16 2.07
C ASN A 28 0.63 -11.86 3.43
N ASN A 29 0.12 -11.28 4.52
CA ASN A 29 0.42 -11.76 5.88
C ASN A 29 -0.79 -12.33 6.63
N LYS A 30 -2.03 -12.03 6.22
CA LYS A 30 -3.24 -12.39 6.99
C LYS A 30 -4.17 -13.34 6.25
N ILE A 31 -4.18 -13.34 4.93
CA ILE A 31 -5.02 -14.26 4.15
C ILE A 31 -4.28 -15.58 4.01
N SER A 32 -4.87 -16.65 4.53
CA SER A 32 -4.31 -18.00 4.47
C SER A 32 -4.75 -18.64 3.15
N GLU A 33 -3.84 -19.32 2.47
CA GLU A 33 -4.19 -20.13 1.31
C GLU A 33 -5.19 -21.21 1.74
N VAL A 34 -6.31 -21.31 1.00
CA VAL A 34 -7.33 -22.33 1.25
C VAL A 34 -6.87 -23.61 0.52
N PRO A 35 -6.69 -24.74 1.23
CA PRO A 35 -6.18 -25.95 0.60
C PRO A 35 -7.20 -26.50 -0.41
N TYR A 36 -6.70 -27.24 -1.41
CA TYR A 36 -7.51 -27.82 -2.50
C TYR A 36 -8.60 -28.82 -2.04
N ARG A 37 -8.50 -29.30 -0.78
CA ARG A 37 -9.52 -30.11 -0.11
C ARG A 37 -9.67 -29.66 1.34
N VAL A 38 -10.87 -29.19 1.69
CA VAL A 38 -11.24 -28.80 3.05
C VAL A 38 -12.37 -29.70 3.54
N GLU A 39 -12.17 -30.34 4.69
CA GLU A 39 -13.25 -31.09 5.36
C GLU A 39 -14.36 -30.12 5.78
N LYS A 40 -15.62 -30.52 5.59
CA LYS A 40 -16.80 -29.67 5.84
C LYS A 40 -16.85 -29.09 7.27
N GLN A 41 -16.25 -29.78 8.25
CA GLN A 41 -16.14 -29.32 9.63
C GLN A 41 -15.08 -28.23 9.85
N LYS A 42 -13.97 -28.26 9.10
CA LYS A 42 -12.89 -27.26 9.16
C LYS A 42 -13.16 -26.03 8.29
N LEU A 43 -14.17 -26.09 7.42
CA LEU A 43 -14.54 -25.00 6.52
C LEU A 43 -14.75 -23.68 7.28
N LYS A 44 -15.37 -23.73 8.47
CA LYS A 44 -15.58 -22.57 9.36
C LYS A 44 -14.28 -21.87 9.76
N ASP A 45 -13.22 -22.63 9.99
CA ASP A 45 -11.92 -22.11 10.42
C ASP A 45 -11.16 -21.43 9.26
N TYR A 46 -11.47 -21.82 8.03
CA TYR A 46 -10.94 -21.18 6.81
C TYR A 46 -11.77 -19.98 6.34
N VAL A 47 -12.96 -19.74 6.92
CA VAL A 47 -13.75 -18.58 6.51
C VAL A 47 -13.22 -17.33 7.17
N GLN A 48 -12.27 -16.68 6.49
CA GLN A 48 -11.66 -15.42 6.91
C GLN A 48 -12.60 -14.24 6.59
N PHE A 49 -13.84 -14.28 7.10
CA PHE A 49 -14.87 -13.27 6.83
C PHE A 49 -14.41 -11.86 7.22
N ASP A 50 -13.76 -11.71 8.37
CA ASP A 50 -13.30 -10.41 8.86
C ASP A 50 -12.22 -9.81 7.96
N ASN A 51 -11.28 -10.64 7.50
CA ASN A 51 -10.25 -10.22 6.54
C ASN A 51 -10.90 -9.85 5.20
N CYS A 52 -11.83 -10.65 4.69
CA CYS A 52 -12.54 -10.38 3.44
C CYS A 52 -13.33 -9.05 3.51
N LEU A 53 -14.04 -8.80 4.61
CA LEU A 53 -14.77 -7.55 4.82
C LEU A 53 -13.82 -6.34 4.89
N THR A 54 -12.68 -6.49 5.58
CA THR A 54 -11.68 -5.43 5.71
C THR A 54 -11.03 -5.12 4.36
N THR A 55 -10.62 -6.14 3.61
CA THR A 55 -10.09 -6.03 2.25
C THR A 55 -11.09 -5.34 1.32
N SER A 56 -12.37 -5.74 1.36
CA SER A 56 -13.42 -5.13 0.54
C SER A 56 -13.63 -3.64 0.85
N LYS A 57 -13.60 -3.26 2.13
CA LYS A 57 -13.68 -1.85 2.55
C LYS A 57 -12.49 -1.04 2.03
N LEU A 58 -11.27 -1.57 2.14
CA LEU A 58 -10.06 -0.91 1.65
C LEU A 58 -10.09 -0.74 0.12
N ILE A 59 -10.44 -1.80 -0.62
CA ILE A 59 -10.59 -1.75 -2.08
C ILE A 59 -11.63 -0.71 -2.49
N HIS A 60 -12.77 -0.67 -1.81
CA HIS A 60 -13.80 0.32 -2.09
C HIS A 60 -13.30 1.76 -1.87
N GLN A 61 -12.62 2.02 -0.76
CA GLN A 61 -12.04 3.34 -0.47
C GLN A 61 -11.00 3.76 -1.51
N ILE A 62 -10.11 2.84 -1.89
CA ILE A 62 -9.11 3.08 -2.95
C ILE A 62 -9.81 3.45 -4.26
N ALA A 63 -10.81 2.66 -4.68
CA ALA A 63 -11.56 2.92 -5.90
C ALA A 63 -12.29 4.28 -5.86
N MET A 64 -12.86 4.65 -4.70
CA MET A 64 -13.51 5.94 -4.52
C MET A 64 -12.53 7.10 -4.67
N TYR A 65 -11.39 7.04 -3.97
CA TYR A 65 -10.37 8.08 -4.02
C TYR A 65 -9.73 8.21 -5.41
N SER A 66 -9.40 7.10 -6.06
CA SER A 66 -8.88 7.11 -7.44
C SER A 66 -9.89 7.72 -8.42
N ASN A 67 -11.19 7.40 -8.28
CA ASN A 67 -12.23 8.02 -9.08
C ASN A 67 -12.38 9.51 -8.80
N CYS A 68 -12.24 9.94 -7.54
CA CYS A 68 -12.25 11.36 -7.18
C CYS A 68 -11.07 12.10 -7.83
N ILE A 69 -9.85 11.57 -7.71
CA ILE A 69 -8.64 12.13 -8.33
C ILE A 69 -8.80 12.19 -9.86
N PHE A 70 -9.33 11.14 -10.48
CA PHE A 70 -9.54 11.10 -11.95
C PHE A 70 -10.59 12.12 -12.42
N LYS A 71 -11.61 12.40 -11.60
CA LYS A 71 -12.65 13.39 -11.91
C LYS A 71 -12.22 14.83 -11.60
N MET A 72 -11.12 15.03 -10.88
CA MET A 72 -10.59 16.37 -10.62
C MET A 72 -10.08 16.98 -11.93
N LYS A 73 -10.62 18.13 -12.31
CA LYS A 73 -10.09 18.92 -13.42
C LYS A 73 -8.76 19.55 -13.00
N SER A 74 -7.81 19.66 -13.93
CA SER A 74 -6.56 20.37 -13.68
C SER A 74 -6.87 21.79 -13.20
N THR A 75 -6.40 22.11 -12.00
CA THR A 75 -6.75 23.36 -11.30
C THR A 75 -5.54 24.29 -11.32
N LEU A 76 -5.76 25.53 -11.74
CA LEU A 76 -4.74 26.57 -11.68
C LEU A 76 -4.73 27.15 -10.26
N ILE A 77 -3.64 26.93 -9.53
CA ILE A 77 -3.45 27.46 -8.18
C ILE A 77 -2.35 28.51 -8.26
N GLY A 78 -2.76 29.78 -8.29
CA GLY A 78 -1.84 30.91 -8.53
C GLY A 78 -1.27 30.86 -9.95
N ILE A 79 0.06 30.73 -10.08
CA ILE A 79 0.78 30.58 -11.35
C ILE A 79 1.05 29.12 -11.75
N ILE A 80 0.72 28.16 -10.89
CA ILE A 80 1.05 26.74 -11.09
C ILE A 80 -0.21 26.01 -11.55
N LYS A 81 -0.13 25.36 -12.72
CA LYS A 81 -1.14 24.41 -13.16
C LYS A 81 -0.91 23.08 -12.44
N LEU A 82 -1.87 22.67 -11.63
CA LEU A 82 -1.81 21.41 -10.90
C LEU A 82 -2.66 20.37 -11.63
N ASP A 83 -2.01 19.27 -12.02
CA ASP A 83 -2.66 18.12 -12.64
C ASP A 83 -2.71 16.92 -11.68
N PRO A 84 -3.91 16.48 -11.23
CA PRO A 84 -4.05 15.40 -10.27
C PRO A 84 -3.50 14.05 -10.77
N ALA A 85 -3.55 13.82 -12.08
CA ALA A 85 -3.01 12.61 -12.70
C ALA A 85 -1.49 12.55 -12.57
N SER A 86 -0.79 13.66 -12.86
CA SER A 86 0.66 13.76 -12.68
C SER A 86 1.08 13.60 -11.21
N LEU A 87 0.31 14.13 -10.26
CA LEU A 87 0.59 13.94 -8.83
C LEU A 87 0.47 12.48 -8.39
N LEU A 88 -0.48 11.74 -8.97
CA LEU A 88 -0.62 10.31 -8.71
C LEU A 88 0.58 9.55 -9.30
N GLU A 89 0.97 9.85 -10.53
CA GLU A 89 2.13 9.24 -11.19
C GLU A 89 3.45 9.50 -10.45
N GLU A 90 3.67 10.74 -9.99
CA GLU A 90 4.81 11.07 -9.12
C GLU A 90 4.73 10.28 -7.80
N GLY A 91 3.55 10.19 -7.19
CA GLY A 91 3.34 9.41 -5.97
C GLY A 91 3.65 7.92 -6.17
N ILE A 92 3.22 7.32 -7.29
CA ILE A 92 3.51 5.91 -7.62
C ILE A 92 5.01 5.72 -7.75
N SER A 93 5.68 6.60 -8.52
CA SER A 93 7.12 6.54 -8.77
C SER A 93 7.92 6.64 -7.47
N GLN A 94 7.57 7.59 -6.60
CA GLN A 94 8.22 7.76 -5.30
C GLN A 94 8.01 6.54 -4.39
N GLN A 95 6.78 6.02 -4.33
CA GLN A 95 6.46 4.86 -3.50
C GLN A 95 7.22 3.60 -3.96
N LEU A 96 7.32 3.39 -5.28
CA LEU A 96 8.11 2.29 -5.86
C LEU A 96 9.58 2.38 -5.47
N ILE A 97 10.18 3.58 -5.54
CA ILE A 97 11.58 3.79 -5.15
C ILE A 97 11.78 3.45 -3.68
N ILE A 98 10.88 3.88 -2.79
CA ILE A 98 10.94 3.59 -1.36
C ILE A 98 10.86 2.08 -1.13
N GLU A 99 9.87 1.40 -1.71
CA GLU A 99 9.71 -0.05 -1.50
C GLU A 99 10.88 -0.86 -2.06
N VAL A 100 11.39 -0.51 -3.23
CA VAL A 100 12.58 -1.17 -3.79
C VAL A 100 13.80 -0.92 -2.91
N THR A 101 13.99 0.30 -2.42
CA THR A 101 15.10 0.64 -1.53
C THR A 101 15.01 -0.12 -0.21
N ASP A 102 13.82 -0.21 0.38
CA ASP A 102 13.58 -0.96 1.61
C ASP A 102 13.81 -2.46 1.43
N LEU A 103 13.33 -3.04 0.32
CA LEU A 103 13.58 -4.44 -0.03
C LEU A 103 15.07 -4.73 -0.23
N ILE A 104 15.78 -3.85 -0.93
CA ILE A 104 17.23 -3.95 -1.13
C ILE A 104 17.95 -3.85 0.22
N ASN A 105 17.60 -2.88 1.06
CA ASN A 105 18.22 -2.69 2.36
C ASN A 105 17.99 -3.89 3.30
N ASN A 106 16.77 -4.45 3.30
CA ASN A 106 16.41 -5.62 4.10
C ASN A 106 17.04 -6.92 3.57
N SER A 107 17.21 -7.06 2.25
CA SER A 107 17.82 -8.25 1.64
C SER A 107 19.35 -8.23 1.66
N LEU A 108 19.97 -7.05 1.67
CA LEU A 108 21.41 -6.87 1.69
C LEU A 108 22.00 -6.71 3.10
N THR A 109 21.25 -6.96 4.17
CA THR A 109 21.85 -7.06 5.51
C THR A 109 22.87 -8.21 5.50
N PHE A 110 24.16 -7.86 5.48
CA PHE A 110 25.27 -8.80 5.58
C PHE A 110 25.05 -9.66 6.82
N LYS A 111 24.76 -10.96 6.63
CA LYS A 111 24.94 -11.94 7.70
C LYS A 111 26.43 -11.88 8.06
N LYS A 112 26.74 -11.23 9.18
CA LYS A 112 28.04 -11.41 9.83
C LYS A 112 28.09 -12.87 10.26
N ASN A 113 28.68 -13.72 9.41
CA ASN A 113 29.16 -15.02 9.83
C ASN A 113 30.11 -14.72 10.99
N ASN A 114 29.68 -15.02 12.20
CA ASN A 114 30.59 -15.20 13.31
C ASN A 114 31.04 -16.66 13.20
N PRO A 115 32.23 -16.94 12.63
CA PRO A 115 32.76 -18.29 12.75
C PRO A 115 33.09 -18.51 14.23
N ASP A 116 32.82 -19.72 14.66
CA ASP A 116 32.84 -20.22 16.02
C ASP A 116 34.04 -19.75 16.84
N ARG A 117 33.76 -19.19 18.02
CA ARG A 117 34.63 -19.36 19.19
C ARG A 117 34.03 -20.50 20.00
N ASP A 118 34.16 -21.71 19.46
CA ASP A 118 34.06 -22.90 20.27
C ASP A 118 35.28 -22.96 21.19
N ALA A 119 34.98 -22.97 22.49
CA ALA A 119 35.72 -23.57 23.59
C ALA A 119 37.26 -23.53 23.54
N GLU A 120 37.83 -22.64 24.37
CA GLU A 120 39.09 -22.87 25.07
C GLU A 120 38.84 -22.80 26.58
#